data_AF-A0A3A6JC02-F1
#
_entry.id   AF-A0A3A6JC02-F1
#
_cell.length_a   1.000
_cell.length_b   1.000
_cell.length_c   1.000
_cell.angle_alpha   90.00
_cell.angle_beta   90.00
_cell.angle_gamma   90.00
#
_symmetry.space_group_name_H-M   'P 1'
#
loop_
_entity.id
_entity.type
_entity.pdbx_description
1 polymer ?
#
loop_
_entity_poly.entity_id
_entity_poly.type
_entity_poly.pdbx_seq_one_letter_code
_entity_poly.pdbx_strand_id
1 'polypeptide(L)'
;MRQEAEERKALEAERKKVELEESKYENQISSLKEQAEASEGEALAALQARILELQAQLADVTIKKDEIAKLQNGKAGNVYIISNLGSFGENVFKVGMTRRINPQDRVNELGDASVPFKFDVHSFIFSDDASGLETELHKRLNDRRVNKVNLRKEFFNVSIDELEELVNEICPTAEFNRTMLAEEYRQSLSSSEAYTSEYSTEDETDDEDDEDE
;
A
#
# COMPACT_ATOMS: atom_id res chain seq x y z
N MET A 1 17.67 -5.51 -12.97
CA MET A 1 17.78 -4.64 -14.17
C MET A 1 16.43 -4.33 -14.81
N ARG A 2 15.57 -5.31 -15.19
CA ARG A 2 14.26 -4.99 -15.79
C ARG A 2 13.28 -4.29 -14.84
N GLN A 3 13.12 -4.78 -13.61
CA GLN A 3 12.23 -4.19 -12.60
C GLN A 3 12.66 -2.78 -12.17
N GLU A 4 13.94 -2.58 -11.84
CA GLU A 4 14.44 -1.25 -11.46
C GLU A 4 14.28 -0.20 -12.60
N ALA A 5 14.44 -0.61 -13.86
CA ALA A 5 14.22 0.28 -14.99
C ALA A 5 12.74 0.64 -15.17
N GLU A 6 11.85 -0.31 -14.92
CA GLU A 6 10.40 -0.10 -14.94
C GLU A 6 9.94 0.82 -13.80
N GLU A 7 10.46 0.60 -12.58
CA GLU A 7 10.22 1.46 -11.42
C GLU A 7 10.69 2.90 -11.67
N ARG A 8 11.89 3.09 -12.22
CA ARG A 8 12.40 4.42 -12.59
C ARG A 8 11.53 5.10 -13.64
N LYS A 9 11.08 4.36 -14.65
CA LYS A 9 10.21 4.89 -15.70
C LYS A 9 8.84 5.31 -15.13
N ALA A 10 8.27 4.50 -14.24
CA ALA A 10 7.02 4.82 -13.56
C ALA A 10 7.15 6.06 -12.67
N LEU A 11 8.25 6.17 -11.90
CA LEU A 11 8.55 7.35 -11.09
C LEU A 11 8.70 8.62 -11.93
N GLU A 12 9.34 8.53 -13.10
CA GLU A 12 9.48 9.68 -14.01
C GLU A 12 8.13 10.11 -14.60
N ALA A 13 7.29 9.14 -14.99
CA ALA A 13 5.96 9.42 -15.52
C ALA A 13 5.06 10.10 -14.47
N GLU A 14 5.08 9.61 -13.23
CA GLU A 14 4.30 10.22 -12.15
C GLU A 14 4.84 11.61 -11.78
N ARG A 15 6.16 11.81 -11.75
CA ARG A 15 6.74 13.14 -11.52
C ARG A 15 6.21 14.18 -12.51
N LYS A 16 6.18 13.84 -13.80
CA LYS A 16 5.64 14.71 -14.86
C LYS A 16 4.15 15.01 -14.66
N LYS A 17 3.38 14.03 -14.19
CA LYS A 17 1.96 14.18 -13.91
C LYS A 17 1.71 15.11 -12.72
N VAL A 18 2.48 14.95 -11.64
CA VAL A 18 2.42 15.79 -10.43
C VAL A 18 2.88 17.21 -10.73
N GLU A 19 3.95 17.41 -11.52
CA GLU A 19 4.39 18.74 -11.98
C GLU A 19 3.31 19.45 -12.81
N LEU A 20 2.57 18.71 -13.66
CA LEU A 20 1.46 19.28 -14.43
C LEU A 20 0.26 19.64 -13.53
N GLU A 21 -0.03 18.81 -12.53
CA GLU A 21 -1.09 19.05 -11.56
C GLU A 21 -0.80 20.27 -10.67
N GLU A 22 0.43 20.37 -10.16
CA GLU A 22 0.94 21.54 -9.41
C GLU A 22 0.76 22.83 -10.22
N SER A 23 1.24 22.84 -11.48
CA SER A 23 1.09 24.01 -12.35
C SER A 23 -0.37 24.36 -12.62
N LYS A 24 -1.27 23.38 -12.74
CA LYS A 24 -2.72 23.64 -12.89
C LYS A 24 -3.29 24.33 -11.65
N TYR A 25 -2.99 23.84 -10.46
CA TYR A 25 -3.45 24.45 -9.21
C TYR A 25 -2.88 25.86 -9.03
N GLU A 26 -1.58 26.07 -9.29
CA GLU A 26 -0.96 27.38 -9.24
C GLU A 26 -1.64 28.39 -10.17
N ASN A 27 -1.91 27.99 -11.42
CA ASN A 27 -2.59 28.83 -12.39
C ASN A 27 -4.03 29.16 -11.97
N GLN A 28 -4.77 28.17 -11.44
CA GLN A 28 -6.14 28.39 -10.94
C GLN A 28 -6.16 29.33 -9.73
N ILE A 29 -5.25 29.13 -8.78
CA ILE A 29 -5.10 30.00 -7.60
C ILE A 29 -4.74 31.42 -8.04
N SER A 30 -3.82 31.58 -9.00
CA SER A 30 -3.44 32.90 -9.53
C SER A 30 -4.65 33.61 -10.16
N SER A 31 -5.39 32.92 -11.02
CA SER A 31 -6.57 33.49 -11.68
C SER A 31 -7.69 33.86 -10.68
N LEU A 32 -7.90 33.05 -9.64
CA LEU A 32 -8.89 33.35 -8.60
C LEU A 32 -8.43 34.51 -7.70
N LYS A 33 -7.13 34.65 -7.43
CA LYS A 33 -6.57 35.80 -6.71
C LYS A 33 -6.80 37.10 -7.48
N GLU A 34 -6.53 37.10 -8.79
CA GLU A 34 -6.80 38.26 -9.65
C GLU A 34 -8.29 38.63 -9.66
N GLN A 35 -9.19 37.64 -9.71
CA GLN A 35 -10.63 37.89 -9.62
C GLN A 35 -11.06 38.41 -8.24
N ALA A 36 -10.42 37.94 -7.17
CA ALA A 36 -10.68 38.39 -5.81
C ALA A 36 -10.27 39.85 -5.60
N GLU A 37 -9.18 40.32 -6.22
CA GLU A 37 -8.75 41.72 -6.16
C GLU A 37 -9.79 42.70 -6.74
N ALA A 38 -10.60 42.23 -7.70
CA ALA A 38 -11.66 43.02 -8.34
C ALA A 38 -13.06 42.78 -7.75
N SER A 39 -13.17 41.99 -6.67
CA SER A 39 -14.45 41.57 -6.07
C SER A 39 -14.63 42.12 -4.65
N GLU A 40 -15.88 42.32 -4.22
CA GLU A 40 -16.22 42.78 -2.87
C GLU A 40 -17.38 41.96 -2.28
N GLY A 41 -17.57 42.08 -0.95
CA GLY A 41 -18.70 41.49 -0.26
C GLY A 41 -18.75 39.96 -0.33
N GLU A 42 -19.93 39.40 -0.59
CA GLU A 42 -20.17 37.95 -0.59
C GLU A 42 -19.40 37.21 -1.70
N ALA A 43 -19.18 37.86 -2.85
CA ALA A 43 -18.40 37.30 -3.95
C ALA A 43 -16.92 37.13 -3.58
N LEU A 44 -16.34 38.11 -2.88
CA LEU A 44 -14.97 38.02 -2.37
C LEU A 44 -14.82 36.88 -1.37
N ALA A 45 -15.79 36.73 -0.45
CA ALA A 45 -15.77 35.65 0.55
C ALA A 45 -15.81 34.25 -0.10
N ALA A 46 -16.64 34.08 -1.14
CA ALA A 46 -16.72 32.82 -1.89
C ALA A 46 -15.41 32.49 -2.63
N LEU A 47 -14.78 33.49 -3.27
CA LEU A 47 -13.50 33.33 -3.96
C LEU A 47 -12.36 32.97 -2.98
N GLN A 48 -12.31 33.63 -1.81
CA GLN A 48 -11.33 33.32 -0.77
C GLN A 48 -11.48 31.90 -0.23
N ALA A 49 -12.70 31.45 0.01
CA ALA A 49 -12.96 30.07 0.44
C ALA A 49 -12.45 29.06 -0.60
N ARG A 50 -12.70 29.32 -1.89
CA ARG A 50 -12.22 28.46 -2.98
C ARG A 50 -10.70 28.47 -3.12
N ILE A 51 -10.06 29.63 -2.96
CA ILE A 51 -8.58 29.74 -2.96
C ILE A 51 -8.00 28.88 -1.83
N LEU A 52 -8.57 28.94 -0.64
CA LEU A 52 -8.09 28.18 0.52
C LEU A 52 -8.19 26.67 0.28
N GLU A 53 -9.30 26.20 -0.29
CA GLU A 53 -9.46 24.80 -0.69
C GLU A 53 -8.40 24.35 -1.70
N LEU A 54 -8.16 25.15 -2.75
CA LEU A 54 -7.13 24.85 -3.75
C LEU A 54 -5.72 24.91 -3.17
N GLN A 55 -5.46 25.79 -2.20
CA GLN A 55 -4.18 25.84 -1.49
C GLN A 55 -3.94 24.58 -0.64
N ALA A 56 -4.98 24.03 -0.02
CA ALA A 56 -4.89 22.76 0.69
C ALA A 56 -4.58 21.60 -0.27
N GLN A 57 -5.27 21.54 -1.42
CA GLN A 57 -5.00 20.54 -2.46
C GLN A 57 -3.59 20.68 -3.04
N LEU A 58 -3.11 21.91 -3.26
CA LEU A 58 -1.75 22.17 -3.72
C LEU A 58 -0.71 21.68 -2.71
N ALA A 59 -0.95 21.86 -1.40
CA ALA A 59 -0.05 21.38 -0.36
C ALA A 59 0.11 19.84 -0.42
N ASP A 60 -0.99 19.10 -0.62
CA ASP A 60 -0.94 17.64 -0.77
C ASP A 60 -0.13 17.23 -2.03
N VAL A 61 -0.28 17.97 -3.14
CA VAL A 61 0.49 17.74 -4.37
C VAL A 61 1.97 18.02 -4.15
N THR A 62 2.33 19.07 -3.41
CA THR A 62 3.72 19.38 -3.07
C THR A 62 4.34 18.28 -2.20
N ILE A 63 3.63 17.75 -1.21
CA ILE A 63 4.10 16.63 -0.39
C ILE A 63 4.40 15.41 -1.27
N LYS A 64 3.47 15.05 -2.17
CA LYS A 64 3.67 13.95 -3.12
C LYS A 64 4.87 14.18 -4.05
N LYS A 65 5.08 15.42 -4.50
CA LYS A 65 6.23 15.78 -5.34
C LYS A 65 7.55 15.57 -4.60
N ASP A 66 7.62 16.00 -3.34
CA ASP A 66 8.81 15.83 -2.50
C ASP A 66 9.09 14.34 -2.22
N GLU A 67 8.06 13.53 -1.98
CA GLU A 67 8.19 12.08 -1.83
C GLU A 67 8.74 11.41 -3.09
N ILE A 68 8.20 11.77 -4.27
CA ILE A 68 8.68 11.24 -5.56
C ILE A 68 10.15 11.63 -5.77
N ALA A 69 10.53 12.87 -5.44
CA ALA A 69 11.92 13.33 -5.56
C ALA A 69 12.85 12.52 -4.64
N LYS A 70 12.43 12.23 -3.40
CA LYS A 70 13.17 11.37 -2.48
C LYS A 70 13.36 9.96 -3.03
N LEU A 71 12.31 9.34 -3.59
CA LEU A 71 12.37 8.01 -4.20
C LEU A 71 13.36 7.97 -5.39
N GLN A 72 13.46 9.06 -6.17
CA GLN A 72 14.42 9.16 -7.28
C GLN A 72 15.89 9.18 -6.84
N ASN A 73 16.19 9.62 -5.61
CA ASN A 73 17.55 9.59 -5.05
C ASN A 73 18.05 8.16 -4.74
N GLY A 74 17.18 7.15 -4.81
CA GLY A 74 17.54 5.73 -4.82
C GLY A 74 17.79 5.10 -3.45
N LYS A 75 17.86 5.87 -2.36
CA LYS A 75 17.92 5.35 -0.98
C LYS A 75 16.55 5.26 -0.32
N ALA A 76 15.65 6.18 -0.66
CA ALA A 76 14.33 6.22 -0.09
C ALA A 76 13.43 5.12 -0.65
N GLY A 77 12.46 4.70 0.16
CA GLY A 77 11.49 3.66 -0.19
C GLY A 77 10.64 3.27 1.00
N ASN A 78 9.83 2.24 0.80
CA ASN A 78 9.02 1.63 1.84
C ASN A 78 9.59 0.25 2.18
N VAL A 79 9.87 0.01 3.45
CA VAL A 79 10.07 -1.35 3.96
C VAL A 79 8.70 -1.92 4.28
N TYR A 80 8.38 -3.08 3.71
CA TYR A 80 7.13 -3.78 3.96
C TYR A 80 7.37 -5.00 4.85
N ILE A 81 6.40 -5.26 5.73
CA ILE A 81 6.30 -6.46 6.54
C ILE A 81 4.99 -7.14 6.21
N ILE A 82 5.06 -8.37 5.70
CA ILE A 82 3.90 -9.10 5.19
C ILE A 82 3.92 -10.55 5.67
N SER A 83 2.75 -11.19 5.74
CA SER A 83 2.61 -12.60 6.10
C SER A 83 1.60 -13.29 5.18
N ASN A 84 1.61 -14.62 5.20
CA ASN A 84 0.63 -15.41 4.46
C ASN A 84 0.33 -16.67 5.25
N LEU A 85 -0.76 -16.63 6.02
CA LEU A 85 -1.14 -17.69 6.94
C LEU A 85 -1.26 -19.04 6.23
N GLY A 86 -1.97 -19.08 5.11
CA GLY A 86 -2.26 -20.33 4.41
C GLY A 86 -1.06 -20.96 3.71
N SER A 87 -0.02 -20.17 3.40
CA SER A 87 1.20 -20.66 2.73
C SER A 87 2.34 -20.98 3.70
N PHE A 88 2.49 -20.17 4.75
CA PHE A 88 3.69 -20.21 5.60
C PHE A 88 3.40 -20.38 7.10
N GLY A 89 2.14 -20.25 7.52
CA GLY A 89 1.74 -20.32 8.93
C GLY A 89 1.78 -18.97 9.65
N GLU A 90 1.40 -19.01 10.93
CA GLU A 90 1.12 -17.81 11.75
C GLU A 90 2.34 -16.95 12.06
N ASN A 91 3.49 -17.58 12.34
CA ASN A 91 4.69 -16.89 12.82
C ASN A 91 5.74 -16.70 11.71
N VAL A 92 5.33 -16.69 10.44
CA VAL A 92 6.26 -16.52 9.31
C VAL A 92 5.98 -15.21 8.58
N PHE A 93 6.95 -14.31 8.67
CA PHE A 93 6.88 -12.98 8.09
C PHE A 93 7.95 -12.80 7.02
N LYS A 94 7.60 -12.10 5.95
CA LYS A 94 8.54 -11.57 4.97
C LYS A 94 8.78 -10.10 5.26
N VAL A 95 10.06 -9.73 5.29
CA VAL A 95 10.50 -8.33 5.35
C VAL A 95 11.28 -8.02 4.08
N GLY A 96 10.92 -6.95 3.39
CA GLY A 96 11.66 -6.48 2.22
C GLY A 96 11.39 -5.02 1.94
N MET A 97 12.06 -4.45 0.93
CA MET A 97 11.86 -3.06 0.54
C MET A 97 11.32 -2.90 -0.89
N THR A 98 10.66 -1.77 -1.14
CA THR A 98 10.17 -1.36 -2.45
C THR A 98 10.34 0.14 -2.65
N ARG A 99 10.67 0.54 -3.87
CA ARG A 99 10.75 1.95 -4.29
C ARG A 99 9.54 2.39 -5.11
N ARG A 100 8.52 1.53 -5.18
CA ARG A 100 7.26 1.88 -5.82
C ARG A 100 6.58 3.01 -5.05
N ILE A 101 5.90 3.85 -5.82
CA ILE A 101 5.06 4.94 -5.29
C ILE A 101 3.97 4.36 -4.41
N ASN A 102 3.29 3.33 -4.90
CA ASN A 102 2.38 2.53 -4.09
C ASN A 102 3.07 1.22 -3.66
N PRO A 103 3.42 1.05 -2.37
CA PRO A 103 4.06 -0.17 -1.90
C PRO A 103 3.15 -1.41 -1.99
N GLN A 104 1.83 -1.23 -1.98
CA GLN A 104 0.85 -2.32 -2.12
C GLN A 104 1.00 -3.06 -3.46
N ASP A 105 1.34 -2.35 -4.54
CA ASP A 105 1.54 -2.97 -5.86
C ASP A 105 2.64 -4.04 -5.82
N ARG A 106 3.70 -3.81 -5.03
CA ARG A 106 4.76 -4.81 -4.85
C ARG A 106 4.24 -6.03 -4.08
N VAL A 107 3.41 -5.83 -3.06
CA VAL A 107 2.83 -6.93 -2.28
C VAL A 107 1.91 -7.79 -3.14
N ASN A 108 1.07 -7.16 -3.97
CA ASN A 108 0.18 -7.86 -4.90
C ASN A 108 0.97 -8.73 -5.89
N GLU A 109 2.03 -8.19 -6.51
CA GLU A 109 2.91 -8.95 -7.40
C GLU A 109 3.56 -10.17 -6.74
N LEU A 110 3.93 -10.04 -5.46
CA LEU A 110 4.53 -11.14 -4.70
C LEU A 110 3.48 -12.24 -4.41
N GLY A 111 2.24 -11.84 -4.15
CA GLY A 111 1.10 -12.76 -3.97
C GLY A 111 0.81 -13.55 -5.24
N ASP A 112 0.60 -12.85 -6.35
CA ASP A 112 0.15 -13.45 -7.62
C ASP A 112 1.17 -14.40 -8.25
N ALA A 113 2.47 -14.19 -7.97
CA ALA A 113 3.52 -14.91 -8.68
C ALA A 113 3.75 -16.35 -8.18
N SER A 114 3.51 -16.65 -6.90
CA SER A 114 4.12 -17.85 -6.30
C SER A 114 3.45 -18.42 -5.03
N VAL A 115 2.33 -17.86 -4.57
CA VAL A 115 1.63 -18.36 -3.37
C VAL A 115 0.12 -18.51 -3.62
N PRO A 116 -0.56 -19.47 -2.97
CA PRO A 116 -1.99 -19.74 -3.16
C PRO A 116 -2.95 -18.68 -2.61
N PHE A 117 -2.49 -17.82 -1.69
CA PHE A 117 -3.31 -16.80 -1.05
C PHE A 117 -2.61 -15.44 -1.12
N LYS A 118 -3.36 -14.34 -1.02
CA LYS A 118 -2.76 -13.02 -0.88
C LYS A 118 -1.99 -12.86 0.43
N PHE A 119 -1.05 -11.92 0.43
CA PHE A 119 -0.33 -11.53 1.63
C PHE A 119 -1.16 -10.55 2.47
N ASP A 120 -1.18 -10.77 3.78
CA ASP A 120 -1.62 -9.79 4.76
C ASP A 120 -0.48 -8.78 5.00
N VAL A 121 -0.81 -7.51 5.11
CA VAL A 121 0.15 -6.43 5.35
C VAL A 121 0.14 -6.04 6.82
N HIS A 122 1.31 -6.09 7.44
CA HIS A 122 1.51 -5.67 8.83
C HIS A 122 2.08 -4.27 8.92
N SER A 123 2.94 -3.84 8.00
CA SER A 123 3.48 -2.49 8.04
C SER A 123 4.04 -2.06 6.69
N PHE A 124 3.90 -0.76 6.40
CA PHE A 124 4.68 -0.04 5.40
C PHE A 124 5.42 1.10 6.10
N ILE A 125 6.74 0.99 6.16
CA ILE A 125 7.60 1.95 6.84
C ILE A 125 8.33 2.77 5.78
N PHE A 126 7.89 4.00 5.57
CA PHE A 126 8.61 4.94 4.71
C PHE A 126 9.91 5.37 5.39
N SER A 127 11.01 5.34 4.65
CA SER A 127 12.31 5.80 5.11
C SER A 127 13.09 6.45 3.98
N ASP A 128 13.80 7.53 4.29
CA ASP A 128 14.76 8.17 3.36
C ASP A 128 15.99 7.25 3.10
N ASP A 129 16.22 6.25 3.95
CA ASP A 129 17.19 5.16 3.78
C ASP A 129 16.54 3.80 4.05
N ALA A 130 15.61 3.41 3.17
CA ALA A 130 14.88 2.15 3.27
C ALA A 130 15.80 0.92 3.18
N SER A 131 16.88 1.02 2.40
CA SER A 131 17.88 -0.05 2.30
C SER A 131 18.63 -0.26 3.62
N GLY A 132 19.00 0.84 4.30
CA GLY A 132 19.60 0.77 5.64
C GLY A 132 18.65 0.17 6.67
N LEU A 133 17.38 0.61 6.68
CA LEU A 133 16.34 0.09 7.58
C LEU A 133 16.10 -1.42 7.38
N GLU A 134 15.92 -1.85 6.13
CA GLU A 134 15.76 -3.28 5.79
C GLU A 134 16.97 -4.09 6.27
N THR A 135 18.18 -3.60 5.99
CA THR A 135 19.42 -4.30 6.37
C THR A 135 19.51 -4.49 7.89
N GLU A 136 19.16 -3.47 8.66
CA GLU A 136 19.16 -3.56 10.13
C GLU A 136 18.11 -4.55 10.64
N LEU A 137 16.89 -4.53 10.11
CA LEU A 137 15.85 -5.52 10.43
C LEU A 137 16.32 -6.94 10.12
N HIS A 138 16.88 -7.18 8.93
CA HIS A 138 17.41 -8.48 8.53
C HIS A 138 18.55 -8.96 9.41
N LYS A 139 19.38 -8.04 9.90
CA LYS A 139 20.49 -8.35 10.81
C LYS A 139 19.96 -8.78 12.18
N ARG A 140 18.98 -8.07 12.74
CA ARG A 140 18.36 -8.42 14.03
C ARG A 140 17.57 -9.72 13.95
N LEU A 141 16.93 -10.00 12.81
CA LEU A 141 16.17 -11.22 12.56
C LEU A 141 17.01 -12.38 12.00
N ASN A 142 18.34 -12.25 11.91
CA ASN A 142 19.18 -13.22 11.20
C ASN A 142 19.05 -14.65 11.76
N ASP A 143 18.97 -14.79 13.07
CA ASP A 143 18.85 -16.09 13.75
C ASP A 143 17.44 -16.72 13.60
N ARG A 144 16.48 -15.92 13.14
CA ARG A 144 15.09 -16.31 12.88
C ARG A 144 14.84 -16.69 11.41
N ARG A 145 15.85 -16.68 10.54
CA ARG A 145 15.68 -17.00 9.10
C ARG A 145 15.11 -18.39 8.89
N VAL A 146 14.05 -18.48 8.08
CA VAL A 146 13.46 -19.75 7.62
C VAL A 146 14.43 -20.45 6.67
N ASN A 147 14.97 -19.72 5.68
CA ASN A 147 15.95 -20.27 4.74
C ASN A 147 17.38 -19.94 5.18
N LYS A 148 18.11 -20.95 5.65
CA LYS A 148 19.49 -20.83 6.14
C LYS A 148 20.56 -20.96 5.05
N VAL A 149 20.16 -21.28 3.82
CA VAL A 149 21.10 -21.52 2.70
C VAL A 149 21.06 -20.38 1.69
N ASN A 150 19.86 -19.97 1.26
CA ASN A 150 19.67 -18.86 0.33
C ASN A 150 19.15 -17.63 1.07
N LEU A 151 20.07 -16.79 1.54
CA LEU A 151 19.76 -15.61 2.35
C LEU A 151 18.97 -14.53 1.59
N ARG A 152 18.88 -14.62 0.26
CA ARG A 152 18.00 -13.75 -0.56
C ARG A 152 16.51 -14.07 -0.38
N LYS A 153 16.17 -15.16 0.33
CA LYS A 153 14.80 -15.50 0.71
C LYS A 153 14.55 -15.00 2.13
N GLU A 154 14.06 -13.78 2.23
CA GLU A 154 13.95 -12.99 3.48
C GLU A 154 12.65 -13.32 4.24
N PHE A 155 12.48 -14.59 4.58
CA PHE A 155 11.40 -15.05 5.45
C PHE A 155 11.97 -15.38 6.83
N PHE A 156 11.26 -14.97 7.87
CA PHE A 156 11.68 -15.07 9.27
C PHE A 156 10.58 -15.71 10.11
N ASN A 157 10.97 -16.63 10.98
CA ASN A 157 10.09 -17.26 11.96
C ASN A 157 10.20 -16.51 13.30
N VAL A 158 9.25 -15.62 13.56
CA VAL A 158 9.24 -14.69 14.68
C VAL A 158 7.80 -14.44 15.08
N SER A 159 7.52 -14.23 16.37
CA SER A 159 6.18 -13.87 16.81
C SER A 159 5.82 -12.44 16.39
N ILE A 160 4.53 -12.15 16.29
CA ILE A 160 4.07 -10.81 15.93
C ILE A 160 4.44 -9.77 17.00
N ASP A 161 4.45 -10.16 18.27
CA ASP A 161 4.85 -9.30 19.39
C ASP A 161 6.33 -8.93 19.30
N GLU A 162 7.22 -9.91 19.12
CA GLU A 162 8.66 -9.67 18.95
C GLU A 162 8.94 -8.78 17.72
N LEU A 163 8.15 -8.95 16.64
CA LEU A 163 8.33 -8.18 15.41
C LEU A 163 7.86 -6.73 15.56
N GLU A 164 6.72 -6.52 16.23
CA GLU A 164 6.20 -5.18 16.56
C GLU A 164 7.16 -4.43 17.48
N GLU A 165 7.66 -5.08 18.54
CA GLU A 165 8.67 -4.50 19.44
C GLU A 165 9.93 -4.09 18.67
N LEU A 166 10.45 -4.98 17.82
CA LEU A 166 11.63 -4.69 17.00
C LEU A 166 11.42 -3.49 16.07
N VAL A 167 10.25 -3.39 15.44
CA VAL A 167 9.90 -2.25 14.58
C VAL A 167 9.82 -0.97 15.40
N ASN A 168 9.14 -1.00 16.54
CA ASN A 168 8.99 0.16 17.43
C ASN A 168 10.33 0.64 17.99
N GLU A 169 11.29 -0.25 18.24
CA GLU A 169 12.64 0.14 18.67
C GLU A 169 13.42 0.89 17.58
N ILE A 170 13.27 0.48 16.32
CA ILE A 170 14.02 1.05 15.20
C ILE A 170 13.33 2.31 14.64
N CYS A 171 12.01 2.27 14.55
CA CYS A 171 11.17 3.34 14.03
C CYS A 171 9.87 3.45 14.87
N PRO A 172 9.90 4.21 15.99
CA PRO A 172 8.76 4.33 16.90
C PRO A 172 7.49 4.94 16.28
N THR A 173 7.62 5.59 15.14
CA THR A 173 6.52 6.24 14.40
C THR A 173 5.90 5.33 13.34
N ALA A 174 6.41 4.11 13.18
CA ALA A 174 5.89 3.17 12.20
C ALA A 174 4.52 2.63 12.65
N GLU A 175 3.54 2.69 11.76
CA GLU A 175 2.28 2.00 11.98
C GLU A 175 2.47 0.48 11.85
N PHE A 176 1.91 -0.28 12.78
CA PHE A 176 1.99 -1.75 12.78
C PHE A 176 0.60 -2.35 13.00
N ASN A 177 0.12 -3.08 12.00
CA ASN A 177 -1.12 -3.83 12.04
C ASN A 177 -0.85 -5.25 12.52
N ARG A 178 -1.45 -5.62 13.64
CA ARG A 178 -1.33 -6.97 14.22
C ARG A 178 -2.28 -7.99 13.61
N THR A 179 -3.27 -7.53 12.86
CA THR A 179 -4.36 -8.39 12.36
C THR A 179 -3.93 -9.12 11.10
N MET A 180 -3.89 -10.45 11.18
CA MET A 180 -3.79 -11.33 10.02
C MET A 180 -5.20 -11.74 9.60
N LEU A 181 -5.73 -11.15 8.52
CA LEU A 181 -7.10 -11.40 8.07
C LEU A 181 -7.20 -12.75 7.36
N ALA A 182 -6.23 -13.09 6.51
CA ALA A 182 -6.17 -14.35 5.79
C ALA A 182 -7.52 -14.76 5.18
N GLU A 183 -8.23 -13.80 4.57
CA GLU A 183 -9.64 -13.97 4.17
C GLU A 183 -9.84 -15.16 3.23
N GLU A 184 -9.07 -15.21 2.14
CA GLU A 184 -9.14 -16.29 1.15
C GLU A 184 -8.83 -17.66 1.77
N TYR A 185 -7.87 -17.71 2.70
CA TYR A 185 -7.53 -18.94 3.41
C TYR A 185 -8.67 -19.40 4.33
N ARG A 186 -9.24 -18.51 5.14
CA ARG A 186 -10.35 -18.84 6.03
C ARG A 186 -11.59 -19.27 5.26
N GLN A 187 -11.90 -18.59 4.15
CA GLN A 187 -12.97 -18.98 3.23
C GLN A 187 -12.74 -20.38 2.67
N SER A 188 -11.51 -20.69 2.23
CA SER A 188 -11.17 -22.02 1.71
C SER A 188 -11.30 -23.16 2.74
N LEU A 189 -11.23 -22.86 4.04
CA LEU A 189 -11.47 -23.84 5.11
C LEU A 189 -12.96 -24.03 5.41
N SER A 190 -13.78 -23.01 5.14
CA SER A 190 -15.24 -23.04 5.38
C SER A 190 -16.06 -23.67 4.25
N SER A 191 -15.45 -23.90 3.08
CA SER A 191 -16.10 -24.51 1.93
C SER A 191 -15.37 -25.77 1.47
N SER A 192 -16.12 -26.83 1.17
CA SER A 192 -15.59 -28.03 0.51
C SER A 192 -15.56 -27.92 -1.02
N GLU A 193 -16.21 -26.89 -1.57
CA GLU A 193 -16.36 -26.67 -3.01
C GLU A 193 -15.65 -25.38 -3.43
N ALA A 194 -15.18 -25.36 -4.69
CA ALA A 194 -14.59 -24.17 -5.26
C ALA A 194 -15.67 -23.10 -5.48
N TYR A 195 -15.41 -21.87 -5.06
CA TYR A 195 -16.30 -20.76 -5.35
C TYR A 195 -16.41 -20.54 -6.86
N THR A 196 -17.63 -20.65 -7.39
CA THR A 196 -17.94 -20.29 -8.77
C THR A 196 -18.30 -18.81 -8.84
N SER A 197 -17.88 -18.10 -9.88
CA SER A 197 -18.28 -16.70 -10.07
C SER A 197 -19.67 -16.55 -10.70
N GLU A 198 -20.36 -17.67 -10.94
CA GLU A 198 -21.72 -17.68 -11.45
C GLU A 198 -22.67 -17.49 -10.28
N TYR A 199 -23.32 -16.33 -10.24
CA TYR A 199 -24.41 -16.04 -9.32
C TYR A 199 -25.63 -16.83 -9.80
N SER A 200 -25.73 -18.11 -9.45
CA SER A 200 -26.93 -18.90 -9.73
C SER A 200 -28.05 -18.40 -8.83
N THR A 201 -28.99 -17.66 -9.42
CA THR A 201 -30.24 -17.27 -8.76
C THR A 201 -31.21 -18.44 -8.91
N GLU A 202 -30.92 -19.54 -8.24
CA GLU A 202 -31.76 -20.75 -8.28
C GLU A 202 -31.98 -21.23 -6.84
N ASP A 203 -32.80 -20.49 -6.10
CA ASP A 203 -33.48 -20.98 -4.91
C ASP A 203 -34.80 -20.20 -4.73
N GLU A 204 -35.65 -20.28 -5.75
CA GLU A 204 -37.11 -20.08 -5.65
C GLU A 204 -37.78 -21.17 -6.49
N THR A 205 -37.66 -22.43 -6.04
CA THR A 205 -38.68 -23.42 -6.35
C THR A 205 -39.60 -23.50 -5.13
N ASP A 206 -40.70 -22.74 -5.20
CA ASP A 206 -41.90 -23.02 -4.42
C ASP A 206 -42.36 -24.45 -4.78
N ASP A 207 -41.99 -25.40 -3.94
CA ASP A 207 -42.74 -26.63 -3.76
C ASP A 207 -44.08 -26.25 -3.11
N GLU A 208 -45.20 -26.37 -3.84
CA GLU A 208 -46.49 -26.74 -3.25
C GLU A 208 -47.46 -27.23 -4.36
N ASP A 209 -47.33 -28.54 -4.59
CA ASP A 209 -48.39 -29.55 -4.67
C ASP A 209 -49.52 -29.47 -5.72
N ASP A 210 -49.46 -30.47 -6.61
CA ASP A 210 -50.62 -31.15 -7.21
C ASP A 210 -51.58 -31.67 -6.10
N GLU A 211 -52.84 -31.22 -6.11
CA GLU A 211 -53.97 -32.01 -5.59
C GLU A 211 -55.17 -31.95 -6.58
N ASP A 212 -55.38 -33.10 -7.22
CA ASP A 212 -56.65 -33.78 -7.56
C ASP A 212 -57.85 -33.00 -8.16
N GLU A 213 -58.20 -33.34 -9.41
CA GLU A 213 -59.48 -34.03 -9.77
C GLU A 213 -59.46 -34.67 -11.17
#